data_AF-A0A812RKC3-F1
#
_entry.id   AF-A0A812RKC3-F1
#
_cell.length_a   1.000
_cell.length_b   1.000
_cell.length_c   1.000
_cell.angle_alpha   90.00
_cell.angle_beta   90.00
_cell.angle_gamma   90.00
#
_symmetry.space_group_name_H-M   'P 1'
#
loop_
_entity.id
_entity.type
_entity.pdbx_description
1 polymer ?
#
loop_
_entity_poly.entity_id
_entity_poly.type
_entity_poly.pdbx_seq_one_letter_code
_entity_poly.pdbx_strand_id
1 'polypeptide(L)'
;MVTVIDALNFMKDFGSWDDLVDRKIGLSEEDTRNVVDLLVDQVEFANVILVNKSDLVDLDQLNLLKSILERLNPTAQILTTEHGQVPLSRILGTGLFSLQEAEEHPEWLTTPRGEEATETEEYNIGSFVFRSRRPFHAERLWNMLNSEESCLAGVLRSKGFAWFATRHDYAYQWAQAGVSIQLNPAGIWWDAANDEYWPDEAQERTQLLSQFDGKYGDRRQELVFIGIDLDQGLIEERLHKCLLTDLEYASGPEVWKDLPDPLPAIQIDESESEEEQSFQDEFDVIVVGAGAAGVGVGVALLHAGIENFLILDRHEVGASFARWPKEMRFITPSFPTNSVGMLDINAVAIGTSPAFSLQEEHPNGRQYAAFLQNVAEFFQLPVRVGTEVNEIVARHRGYLVKTNEGKLHARFVIWAGGEFQYPQDRPFPGSEHCIHNASVKSWKELPVDDCLVIGGYESGIDAAVHLAKSGKKVTVLDRSENAPWKRDDSDPSTSLSTYTVQRLRQKDVADRVQLVSGVDVYE
;
A
#
# COMPACT_ATOMS: atom_id res chain seq x y z
N MET A 1 -10.53 -10.53 -11.04
CA MET A 1 -9.45 -9.55 -11.20
C MET A 1 -8.81 -9.67 -12.59
N VAL A 2 -8.48 -8.55 -13.23
CA VAL A 2 -7.81 -8.51 -14.54
C VAL A 2 -6.49 -7.76 -14.38
N THR A 3 -5.39 -8.30 -14.91
CA THR A 3 -4.10 -7.61 -14.98
C THR A 3 -3.63 -7.48 -16.43
N VAL A 4 -2.70 -6.55 -16.67
CA VAL A 4 -2.11 -6.30 -17.98
C VAL A 4 -0.60 -6.41 -17.88
N ILE A 5 0.00 -7.21 -18.76
CA ILE A 5 1.43 -7.45 -18.85
C ILE A 5 1.95 -6.88 -20.17
N ASP A 6 3.06 -6.15 -20.10
CA ASP A 6 3.79 -5.68 -21.26
C ASP A 6 4.70 -6.80 -21.80
N ALA A 7 4.35 -7.40 -22.93
CA ALA A 7 5.08 -8.52 -23.51
C ALA A 7 6.55 -8.19 -23.83
N LEU A 8 6.85 -6.96 -24.23
CA LEU A 8 8.20 -6.53 -24.63
C LEU A 8 9.12 -6.33 -23.43
N ASN A 9 8.58 -5.81 -22.34
CA ASN A 9 9.37 -5.41 -21.18
C ASN A 9 9.32 -6.44 -20.05
N PHE A 10 8.30 -7.30 -19.97
CA PHE A 10 8.17 -8.27 -18.87
C PHE A 10 9.45 -9.06 -18.62
N MET A 11 10.06 -9.66 -19.63
CA MET A 11 11.29 -10.45 -19.44
C MET A 11 12.50 -9.59 -19.02
N LYS A 12 12.54 -8.31 -19.40
CA LYS A 12 13.61 -7.38 -18.98
C LYS A 12 13.39 -6.92 -17.54
N ASP A 13 12.15 -6.64 -17.20
CA ASP A 13 11.71 -6.15 -15.89
C ASP A 13 11.85 -7.25 -14.84
N PHE A 14 11.50 -8.49 -15.22
CA PHE A 14 11.60 -9.69 -14.39
C PHE A 14 13.05 -10.11 -14.09
N GLY A 15 14.00 -9.76 -14.97
CA GLY A 15 15.42 -10.12 -14.84
C GLY A 15 16.35 -8.98 -14.37
N SER A 16 15.82 -7.79 -14.08
CA SER A 16 16.62 -6.59 -13.73
C SER A 16 16.73 -6.34 -12.23
N TRP A 17 17.83 -5.68 -11.82
CA TRP A 17 18.16 -5.25 -10.45
C TRP A 17 17.53 -3.90 -10.05
N ASP A 18 16.52 -3.42 -10.78
CA ASP A 18 16.06 -2.03 -10.62
C ASP A 18 14.98 -1.93 -9.52
N ASP A 19 15.25 -1.13 -8.49
CA ASP A 19 14.24 -0.72 -7.50
C ASP A 19 13.18 0.18 -8.17
N LEU A 20 11.94 0.22 -7.66
CA LEU A 20 10.85 1.07 -8.19
C LEU A 20 11.24 2.56 -8.32
N VAL A 21 12.19 2.99 -7.48
CA VAL A 21 12.77 4.33 -7.44
C VAL A 21 13.63 4.61 -8.67
N ASP A 22 14.41 3.63 -9.15
CA ASP A 22 15.31 3.79 -10.31
C ASP A 22 14.54 3.98 -11.63
N ARG A 23 13.28 3.54 -11.66
CA ARG A 23 12.40 3.65 -12.83
C ARG A 23 11.33 4.73 -12.74
N LYS A 24 11.23 5.47 -11.63
CA LYS A 24 10.17 6.48 -11.36
C LYS A 24 8.74 5.91 -11.49
N ILE A 25 8.54 4.66 -11.08
CA ILE A 25 7.22 3.99 -11.10
C ILE A 25 6.62 3.89 -9.68
N GLY A 26 7.42 4.16 -8.64
CA GLY A 26 6.96 4.20 -7.25
C GLY A 26 5.87 5.23 -6.99
N LEU A 27 4.93 4.90 -6.09
CA LEU A 27 3.89 5.83 -5.63
C LEU A 27 4.44 6.97 -4.76
N SER A 28 5.70 6.85 -4.31
CA SER A 28 6.48 7.86 -3.59
C SER A 28 8.00 7.58 -3.73
N GLU A 29 8.84 8.55 -3.33
CA GLU A 29 10.32 8.41 -3.30
C GLU A 29 10.83 7.41 -2.22
N GLU A 30 9.93 6.86 -1.39
CA GLU A 30 10.25 5.89 -0.32
C GLU A 30 9.76 4.46 -0.63
N ASP A 31 9.22 4.22 -1.83
CA ASP A 31 8.70 2.90 -2.24
C ASP A 31 9.85 1.93 -2.55
N THR A 32 10.27 1.18 -1.52
CA THR A 32 11.38 0.20 -1.56
C THR A 32 10.94 -1.19 -2.07
N ARG A 33 9.72 -1.34 -2.56
CA ARG A 33 9.24 -2.62 -3.11
C ARG A 33 9.94 -2.92 -4.43
N ASN A 34 10.31 -4.18 -4.64
CA ASN A 34 10.92 -4.61 -5.89
C ASN A 34 9.84 -4.70 -6.98
N VAL A 35 10.12 -4.19 -8.19
CA VAL A 35 9.22 -4.26 -9.36
C VAL A 35 8.81 -5.70 -9.66
N VAL A 36 9.71 -6.66 -9.45
CA VAL A 36 9.49 -8.09 -9.69
C VAL A 36 8.46 -8.67 -8.73
N ASP A 37 8.50 -8.29 -7.44
CA ASP A 37 7.54 -8.76 -6.43
C ASP A 37 6.11 -8.32 -6.80
N LEU A 38 5.93 -7.04 -7.18
CA LEU A 38 4.63 -6.53 -7.60
C LEU A 38 4.12 -7.17 -8.90
N LEU A 39 4.99 -7.39 -9.89
CA LEU A 39 4.60 -8.01 -11.16
C LEU A 39 4.16 -9.46 -10.96
N VAL A 40 4.85 -10.21 -10.10
CA VAL A 40 4.50 -11.59 -9.77
C VAL A 40 3.19 -11.66 -9.00
N ASP A 41 3.01 -10.84 -7.96
CA ASP A 41 1.75 -10.82 -7.20
C ASP A 41 0.56 -10.50 -8.11
N GLN A 42 0.70 -9.52 -9.00
CA GLN A 42 -0.35 -9.19 -9.97
C GLN A 42 -0.70 -10.35 -10.91
N VAL A 43 0.25 -11.22 -11.23
CA VAL A 43 0.04 -12.43 -12.02
C VAL A 43 -0.65 -13.52 -11.20
N GLU A 44 -0.18 -13.78 -9.98
CA GLU A 44 -0.68 -14.87 -9.12
C GLU A 44 -2.18 -14.70 -8.78
N PHE A 45 -2.68 -13.47 -8.64
CA PHE A 45 -4.08 -13.24 -8.25
C PHE A 45 -5.03 -12.94 -9.43
N ALA A 46 -4.51 -12.79 -10.65
CA ALA A 46 -5.34 -12.40 -11.79
C ALA A 46 -6.18 -13.58 -12.31
N ASN A 47 -7.50 -13.38 -12.45
CA ASN A 47 -8.36 -14.34 -13.15
C ASN A 47 -8.21 -14.21 -14.68
N VAL A 48 -7.82 -13.03 -15.17
CA VAL A 48 -7.55 -12.77 -16.59
C VAL A 48 -6.26 -11.96 -16.70
N ILE A 49 -5.31 -12.46 -17.50
CA ILE A 49 -4.03 -11.81 -17.79
C ILE A 49 -4.03 -11.35 -19.25
N LEU A 50 -3.95 -10.04 -19.48
CA LEU A 50 -3.82 -9.46 -20.81
C LEU A 50 -2.34 -9.28 -21.15
N VAL A 51 -1.81 -10.09 -22.06
CA VAL A 51 -0.46 -9.94 -22.61
C VAL A 51 -0.53 -8.91 -23.74
N ASN A 52 -0.26 -7.65 -23.42
CA ASN A 52 -0.32 -6.51 -24.33
C ASN A 52 1.03 -6.27 -25.02
N LYS A 53 0.99 -5.58 -26.16
CA LYS A 53 2.15 -5.33 -27.05
C LYS A 53 2.72 -6.62 -27.64
N SER A 54 1.86 -7.61 -27.92
CA SER A 54 2.29 -8.85 -28.58
C SER A 54 2.86 -8.62 -29.97
N ASP A 55 2.57 -7.48 -30.59
CA ASP A 55 3.12 -7.02 -31.87
C ASP A 55 4.61 -6.64 -31.81
N LEU A 56 5.15 -6.40 -30.61
CA LEU A 56 6.53 -5.94 -30.41
C LEU A 56 7.52 -7.06 -30.07
N VAL A 57 7.04 -8.30 -29.97
CA VAL A 57 7.85 -9.49 -29.65
C VAL A 57 7.69 -10.55 -30.72
N ASP A 58 8.70 -11.40 -30.90
CA ASP A 58 8.58 -12.53 -31.80
C ASP A 58 7.73 -13.67 -31.17
N LEU A 59 7.36 -14.65 -32.00
CA LEU A 59 6.50 -15.77 -31.60
C LEU A 59 7.14 -16.61 -30.49
N ASP A 60 8.47 -16.77 -30.51
CA ASP A 60 9.19 -17.59 -29.54
C ASP A 60 9.20 -16.90 -28.16
N GLN A 61 9.46 -15.59 -28.14
CA GLN A 61 9.38 -14.75 -26.94
C GLN A 61 7.96 -14.73 -26.36
N LEU A 62 6.94 -14.60 -27.21
CA LEU A 62 5.55 -14.58 -26.78
C LEU A 62 5.10 -15.92 -26.19
N ASN A 63 5.53 -17.03 -26.78
CA ASN A 63 5.23 -18.37 -26.28
C ASN A 63 5.94 -18.65 -24.96
N LEU A 64 7.22 -18.28 -24.84
CA LEU A 64 7.97 -18.36 -23.59
C LEU A 64 7.25 -17.60 -22.46
N LEU A 65 6.85 -16.35 -22.72
CA LEU A 65 6.11 -15.54 -21.77
C LEU A 65 4.82 -16.22 -21.33
N LYS A 66 4.02 -16.72 -22.27
CA LYS A 66 2.78 -17.45 -21.93
C LYS A 66 3.05 -18.67 -21.06
N SER A 67 4.05 -19.48 -21.39
CA SER A 67 4.39 -20.66 -20.59
C SER A 67 4.85 -20.31 -19.17
N ILE A 68 5.53 -19.18 -18.98
CA ILE A 68 5.86 -18.66 -17.65
C ILE A 68 4.58 -18.28 -16.90
N LEU A 69 3.69 -17.52 -17.54
CA LEU A 69 2.45 -17.05 -16.93
C LEU A 69 1.51 -18.21 -16.56
N GLU A 70 1.40 -19.22 -17.40
CA GLU A 70 0.61 -20.44 -17.13
C GLU A 70 1.15 -21.22 -15.93
N ARG A 71 2.46 -21.14 -15.66
CA ARG A 71 3.07 -21.80 -14.49
C ARG A 71 2.96 -20.98 -13.22
N LEU A 72 3.07 -19.66 -13.33
CA LEU A 72 2.87 -18.76 -12.19
C LEU A 72 1.40 -18.74 -11.76
N ASN A 73 0.47 -18.77 -12.72
CA ASN A 73 -0.95 -18.83 -12.46
C ASN A 73 -1.66 -19.81 -13.43
N PRO A 74 -1.81 -21.08 -13.04
CA PRO A 74 -2.46 -22.10 -13.86
C PRO A 74 -3.96 -21.88 -14.11
N THR A 75 -4.61 -21.03 -13.32
CA THR A 75 -6.07 -20.82 -13.38
C THR A 75 -6.45 -19.60 -14.22
N ALA A 76 -5.50 -18.69 -14.46
CA ALA A 76 -5.74 -17.46 -15.19
C ALA A 76 -6.07 -17.69 -16.66
N GLN A 77 -7.03 -16.91 -17.19
CA GLN A 77 -7.22 -16.81 -18.63
C GLN A 77 -6.21 -15.84 -19.24
N ILE A 78 -5.29 -16.35 -20.06
CA ILE A 78 -4.28 -15.53 -20.73
C ILE A 78 -4.79 -15.11 -22.13
N LEU A 79 -4.84 -13.81 -22.38
CA LEU A 79 -5.29 -13.22 -23.65
C LEU A 79 -4.20 -12.32 -24.22
N THR A 80 -3.82 -12.54 -25.49
CA THR A 80 -2.89 -11.63 -26.19
C THR A 80 -3.62 -10.47 -26.81
N THR A 81 -3.03 -9.29 -26.71
CA THR A 81 -3.63 -8.03 -27.18
C THR A 81 -2.57 -7.15 -27.83
N GLU A 82 -2.99 -6.42 -28.86
CA GLU A 82 -2.20 -5.38 -29.52
C GLU A 82 -2.87 -4.04 -29.25
N HIS A 83 -2.11 -3.03 -28.86
CA HIS A 83 -2.64 -1.70 -28.50
C HIS A 83 -3.80 -1.73 -27.49
N GLY A 84 -3.82 -2.70 -26.58
CA GLY A 84 -4.87 -2.88 -25.57
C GLY A 84 -6.23 -3.33 -26.13
N GLN A 85 -6.29 -3.80 -27.38
CA GLN A 85 -7.54 -4.27 -27.99
C GLN A 85 -7.92 -5.66 -27.46
N VAL A 86 -9.02 -5.74 -26.71
CA VAL A 86 -9.58 -6.99 -26.19
C VAL A 86 -11.12 -6.93 -26.21
N PRO A 87 -11.82 -8.05 -26.49
CA PRO A 87 -13.28 -8.07 -26.36
C PRO A 87 -13.71 -7.79 -24.91
N LEU A 88 -14.48 -6.74 -24.68
CA LEU A 88 -14.91 -6.33 -23.33
C LEU A 88 -15.65 -7.43 -22.56
N SER A 89 -16.38 -8.30 -23.25
CA SER A 89 -17.07 -9.47 -22.64
C SER A 89 -16.13 -10.49 -22.02
N ARG A 90 -14.82 -10.44 -22.32
CA ARG A 90 -13.79 -11.31 -21.75
C ARG A 90 -13.14 -10.73 -20.50
N ILE A 91 -13.40 -9.46 -20.17
CA ILE A 91 -12.79 -8.76 -19.03
C ILE A 91 -13.81 -8.10 -18.09
N LEU A 92 -14.99 -7.73 -18.59
CA LEU A 92 -16.08 -7.12 -17.82
C LEU A 92 -17.24 -8.09 -17.64
N GLY A 93 -17.78 -8.15 -16.42
CA GLY A 93 -18.97 -8.96 -16.12
C GLY A 93 -18.78 -10.46 -16.33
N THR A 94 -17.55 -10.97 -16.23
CA THR A 94 -17.21 -12.37 -16.50
C THR A 94 -17.66 -13.32 -15.40
N GLY A 95 -17.95 -12.81 -14.19
CA GLY A 95 -18.27 -13.62 -13.01
C GLY A 95 -17.11 -14.47 -12.49
N LEU A 96 -15.89 -14.24 -12.99
CA LEU A 96 -14.69 -15.02 -12.63
C LEU A 96 -14.07 -14.62 -11.29
N PHE A 97 -14.56 -13.56 -10.65
CA PHE A 97 -14.03 -13.09 -9.37
C PHE A 97 -14.99 -13.47 -8.25
N SER A 98 -14.48 -14.19 -7.25
CA SER A 98 -15.18 -14.53 -6.02
C SER A 98 -14.38 -14.00 -4.84
N LEU A 99 -15.03 -13.19 -3.99
CA LEU A 99 -14.41 -12.68 -2.76
C LEU A 99 -14.06 -13.83 -1.81
N GLN A 100 -14.91 -14.87 -1.78
CA GLN A 100 -14.71 -16.06 -0.97
C GLN A 100 -13.50 -16.89 -1.44
N GLU A 101 -13.30 -17.04 -2.75
CA GLU A 101 -12.08 -17.71 -3.28
C GLU A 101 -10.83 -16.88 -2.99
N ALA A 102 -10.91 -15.55 -3.14
CA ALA A 102 -9.80 -14.64 -2.85
C ALA A 102 -9.41 -14.60 -1.35
N GLU A 103 -10.37 -14.75 -0.44
CA GLU A 103 -10.16 -14.82 1.02
C GLU A 103 -9.74 -16.21 1.49
N GLU A 104 -10.18 -17.28 0.82
CA GLU A 104 -9.88 -18.69 1.14
C GLU A 104 -8.61 -19.23 0.44
N HIS A 105 -7.73 -18.40 -0.13
CA HIS A 105 -6.56 -18.90 -0.89
C HIS A 105 -5.29 -19.18 -0.04
N PRO A 106 -5.02 -20.45 0.31
CA PRO A 106 -3.70 -21.04 0.21
C PRO A 106 -3.62 -21.83 -1.11
N GLU A 107 -3.59 -21.12 -2.24
CA GLU A 107 -3.70 -21.70 -3.59
C GLU A 107 -2.46 -22.52 -4.04
N TRP A 108 -1.51 -22.82 -3.16
CA TRP A 108 -0.43 -23.77 -3.43
C TRP A 108 -0.85 -25.24 -3.31
N LEU A 109 -2.01 -25.53 -2.68
CA LEU A 109 -2.51 -26.89 -2.48
C LEU A 109 -3.08 -27.53 -3.75
N THR A 110 -3.23 -26.77 -4.84
CA THR A 110 -3.75 -27.25 -6.13
C THR A 110 -2.69 -27.88 -7.02
N THR A 111 -1.40 -27.81 -6.69
CA THR A 111 -0.44 -28.78 -7.24
C THR A 111 -0.66 -30.09 -6.49
N PRO A 112 -1.17 -31.16 -7.13
CA PRO A 112 -1.52 -32.39 -6.44
C PRO A 112 -0.33 -32.87 -5.60
N ARG A 113 -0.58 -33.12 -4.32
CA ARG A 113 0.37 -33.74 -3.40
C ARG A 113 0.92 -35.02 -4.04
N GLY A 114 2.13 -34.96 -4.61
CA GLY A 114 2.86 -36.13 -5.10
C GLY A 114 2.90 -36.35 -6.61
N GLU A 115 2.47 -35.41 -7.45
CA GLU A 115 2.70 -35.50 -8.91
C GLU A 115 3.79 -34.51 -9.33
N GLU A 116 4.96 -35.03 -9.72
CA GLU A 116 5.98 -34.29 -10.46
C GLU A 116 5.32 -33.74 -11.73
N ALA A 117 5.13 -32.43 -11.81
CA ALA A 117 4.54 -31.80 -12.98
C ALA A 117 5.49 -32.03 -14.18
N THR A 118 5.00 -32.71 -15.21
CA THR A 118 5.75 -33.01 -16.42
C THR A 118 6.32 -31.74 -17.03
N GLU A 119 7.64 -31.70 -17.19
CA GLU A 119 8.39 -30.63 -17.85
C GLU A 119 7.78 -30.31 -19.22
N THR A 120 7.73 -29.02 -19.58
CA THR A 120 7.46 -28.64 -20.97
C THR A 120 8.80 -28.65 -21.70
N GLU A 121 9.08 -29.70 -22.48
CA GLU A 121 10.36 -29.93 -23.18
C GLU A 121 10.81 -28.75 -24.09
N GLU A 122 9.89 -27.87 -24.47
CA GLU A 122 10.14 -26.80 -25.45
C GLU A 122 10.85 -25.57 -24.85
N TYR A 123 10.74 -25.31 -23.55
CA TYR A 123 11.28 -24.10 -22.89
C TYR A 123 12.01 -24.36 -21.56
N ASN A 124 12.28 -25.63 -21.19
CA ASN A 124 12.99 -26.05 -19.96
C ASN A 124 12.52 -25.40 -18.65
N ILE A 125 11.24 -25.03 -18.58
CA ILE A 125 10.67 -24.53 -17.34
C ILE A 125 10.42 -25.77 -16.45
N GLY A 126 10.79 -25.72 -15.17
CA GLY A 126 10.63 -26.80 -14.20
C GLY A 126 10.03 -26.31 -12.88
N SER A 127 9.51 -27.22 -12.07
CA SER A 127 9.21 -26.96 -10.66
C SER A 127 9.50 -28.20 -9.82
N PHE A 128 9.94 -27.99 -8.57
CA PHE A 128 10.16 -29.07 -7.62
C PHE A 128 9.88 -28.59 -6.19
N VAL A 129 9.72 -29.54 -5.26
CA VAL A 129 9.48 -29.23 -3.85
C VAL A 129 10.58 -29.81 -2.98
N PHE A 130 11.34 -28.94 -2.32
CA PHE A 130 12.30 -29.33 -1.30
C PHE A 130 11.59 -29.62 0.03
N ARG A 131 11.77 -30.82 0.56
CA ARG A 131 11.20 -31.25 1.83
C ARG A 131 12.26 -31.78 2.78
N SER A 132 12.18 -31.38 4.05
CA SER A 132 13.06 -31.89 5.09
C SER A 132 12.42 -31.80 6.47
N ARG A 133 12.67 -32.79 7.33
CA ARG A 133 12.26 -32.79 8.75
C ARG A 133 13.37 -32.27 9.67
N ARG A 134 14.32 -31.50 9.13
CA ARG A 134 15.40 -30.86 9.90
C ARG A 134 15.31 -29.34 9.80
N PRO A 135 15.63 -28.60 10.87
CA PRO A 135 15.69 -27.14 10.82
C PRO A 135 16.95 -26.67 10.07
N PHE A 136 16.87 -25.47 9.49
CA PHE A 136 18.02 -24.74 8.97
C PHE A 136 18.85 -24.13 10.10
N HIS A 137 20.16 -24.08 9.87
CA HIS A 137 21.08 -23.19 10.59
C HIS A 137 20.99 -21.80 9.96
N ALA A 138 20.50 -20.82 10.71
CA ALA A 138 20.18 -19.48 10.20
C ALA A 138 21.38 -18.82 9.49
N GLU A 139 22.56 -18.81 10.12
CA GLU A 139 23.77 -18.23 9.51
C GLU A 139 24.20 -18.93 8.20
N ARG A 140 24.07 -20.25 8.09
CA ARG A 140 24.46 -20.97 6.87
C ARG A 140 23.53 -20.64 5.71
N LEU A 141 22.23 -20.57 5.99
CA LEU A 141 21.25 -20.16 4.99
C LEU A 141 21.47 -18.70 4.57
N TRP A 142 21.67 -17.81 5.54
CA TRP A 142 21.97 -16.40 5.28
C TRP A 142 23.20 -16.23 4.38
N ASN A 143 24.30 -16.92 4.69
CA ASN A 143 25.53 -16.87 3.90
C ASN A 143 25.34 -17.47 2.50
N MET A 144 24.53 -18.53 2.37
CA MET A 144 24.22 -19.15 1.08
C MET A 144 23.41 -18.19 0.20
N LEU A 145 22.40 -17.52 0.76
CA LEU A 145 21.57 -16.54 0.05
C LEU A 145 22.32 -15.27 -0.34
N ASN A 146 23.27 -14.82 0.48
CA ASN A 146 24.06 -13.60 0.23
C ASN A 146 25.41 -13.86 -0.47
N SER A 147 25.64 -15.08 -0.96
CA SER A 147 26.89 -15.41 -1.65
C SER A 147 26.91 -14.90 -3.10
N GLU A 148 28.09 -14.52 -3.61
CA GLU A 148 28.26 -14.06 -5.01
C GLU A 148 27.92 -15.15 -6.05
N GLU A 149 28.01 -16.42 -5.66
CA GLU A 149 27.55 -17.56 -6.46
C GLU A 149 26.07 -17.84 -6.17
N SER A 150 25.17 -17.16 -6.89
CA SER A 150 23.73 -17.40 -6.76
C SER A 150 23.36 -18.81 -7.22
N CYS A 151 23.25 -19.72 -6.25
CA CYS A 151 22.74 -21.08 -6.44
C CYS A 151 21.26 -21.13 -6.83
N LEU A 152 20.54 -20.00 -6.75
CA LEU A 152 19.16 -19.84 -7.19
C LEU A 152 19.06 -19.26 -8.62
N ALA A 153 20.16 -19.30 -9.39
CA ALA A 153 20.13 -18.95 -10.81
C ALA A 153 19.07 -19.79 -11.54
N GLY A 154 18.26 -19.14 -12.37
CA GLY A 154 17.14 -19.77 -13.08
C GLY A 154 15.85 -19.91 -12.27
N VAL A 155 15.88 -19.73 -10.94
CA VAL A 155 14.65 -19.73 -10.11
C VAL A 155 13.85 -18.46 -10.38
N LEU A 156 12.67 -18.61 -10.96
CA LEU A 156 11.73 -17.53 -11.19
C LEU A 156 10.97 -17.17 -9.90
N ARG A 157 10.56 -18.20 -9.15
CA ARG A 157 9.78 -18.07 -7.91
C ARG A 157 10.11 -19.21 -6.96
N SER A 158 10.11 -18.92 -5.67
CA SER A 158 9.98 -19.95 -4.65
C SER A 158 9.15 -19.49 -3.47
N LYS A 159 8.40 -20.41 -2.87
CA LYS A 159 7.51 -20.11 -1.74
C LYS A 159 7.32 -21.33 -0.85
N GLY A 160 7.04 -21.10 0.42
CA GLY A 160 6.68 -22.17 1.34
C GLY A 160 7.01 -21.87 2.80
N PHE A 161 7.19 -22.92 3.59
CA PHE A 161 7.51 -22.80 5.01
C PHE A 161 8.95 -23.23 5.29
N ALA A 162 9.67 -22.38 6.00
CA ALA A 162 11.00 -22.63 6.52
C ALA A 162 10.96 -22.81 8.04
N TRP A 163 11.78 -23.73 8.55
CA TRP A 163 11.96 -23.97 9.97
C TRP A 163 13.41 -23.72 10.39
N PHE A 164 13.63 -22.88 11.39
CA PHE A 164 14.97 -22.47 11.84
C PHE A 164 15.30 -23.05 13.21
N ALA A 165 16.56 -23.43 13.41
CA ALA A 165 17.03 -24.06 14.64
C ALA A 165 16.95 -23.11 15.84
N THR A 166 17.41 -21.88 15.65
CA THR A 166 17.44 -20.81 16.66
C THR A 166 16.05 -20.28 17.01
N ARG A 167 15.07 -20.51 16.12
CA ARG A 167 13.68 -20.04 16.22
C ARG A 167 12.72 -21.23 16.16
N HIS A 168 13.04 -22.24 16.97
CA HIS A 168 12.50 -23.58 16.91
C HIS A 168 10.97 -23.67 16.86
N ASP A 169 10.28 -22.78 17.57
CA ASP A 169 8.83 -22.80 17.73
C ASP A 169 8.08 -22.04 16.64
N TYR A 170 8.79 -21.25 15.83
CA TYR A 170 8.19 -20.41 14.79
C TYR A 170 8.26 -21.05 13.41
N ALA A 171 7.17 -20.96 12.67
CA ALA A 171 7.13 -21.19 11.24
C ALA A 171 7.49 -19.89 10.52
N TYR A 172 8.36 -19.98 9.51
CA TYR A 172 8.70 -18.83 8.66
C TYR A 172 8.09 -19.00 7.28
N GLN A 173 7.44 -17.95 6.79
CA GLN A 173 7.05 -17.85 5.39
C GLN A 173 8.27 -17.47 4.56
N TRP A 174 8.65 -18.35 3.65
CA TRP A 174 9.60 -18.12 2.59
C TRP A 174 8.86 -17.61 1.37
N ALA A 175 9.30 -16.48 0.82
CA ALA A 175 8.82 -15.98 -0.46
C ALA A 175 9.99 -15.36 -1.23
N GLN A 176 10.26 -15.85 -2.43
CA GLN A 176 11.28 -15.31 -3.33
C GLN A 176 10.71 -15.12 -4.72
N ALA A 177 10.95 -13.97 -5.32
CA ALA A 177 10.63 -13.67 -6.71
C ALA A 177 11.87 -13.05 -7.37
N GLY A 178 12.33 -13.64 -8.47
CA GLY A 178 13.58 -13.22 -9.11
C GLY A 178 14.78 -13.24 -8.14
N VAL A 179 15.35 -12.08 -7.83
CA VAL A 179 16.50 -11.97 -6.91
C VAL A 179 16.12 -11.57 -5.47
N SER A 180 14.84 -11.23 -5.23
CA SER A 180 14.32 -10.78 -3.92
C SER A 180 13.91 -11.98 -3.08
N ILE A 181 14.32 -12.04 -1.81
CA ILE A 181 13.92 -13.09 -0.84
C ILE A 181 13.43 -12.45 0.45
N GLN A 182 12.25 -12.86 0.88
CA GLN A 182 11.62 -12.46 2.14
C GLN A 182 11.43 -13.68 3.04
N LEU A 183 11.75 -13.47 4.32
CA LEU A 183 11.62 -14.46 5.39
C LEU A 183 10.86 -13.82 6.56
N ASN A 184 9.55 -14.04 6.61
CA ASN A 184 8.68 -13.45 7.62
C ASN A 184 8.17 -14.51 8.60
N PRO A 185 8.05 -14.23 9.91
CA PRO A 185 7.37 -15.13 10.83
C PRO A 185 5.90 -15.32 10.38
N ALA A 186 5.48 -16.56 10.19
CA ALA A 186 4.11 -16.93 9.80
C ALA A 186 3.22 -17.30 11.01
N GLY A 187 3.84 -17.58 12.15
CA GLY A 187 3.16 -18.02 13.38
C GLY A 187 3.96 -19.09 14.12
N ILE A 188 3.34 -19.72 15.11
CA ILE A 188 3.90 -20.82 15.90
C ILE A 188 3.44 -22.15 15.28
N TRP A 189 4.33 -23.15 15.25
CA TRP A 189 3.97 -24.51 14.83
C TRP A 189 2.94 -25.14 15.76
N TRP A 190 2.04 -25.99 15.26
CA TRP A 190 0.99 -26.58 16.09
C TRP A 190 1.52 -27.42 17.24
N ASP A 191 2.65 -28.10 17.06
CA ASP A 191 3.34 -28.83 18.13
C ASP A 191 3.95 -27.92 19.21
N ALA A 192 4.17 -26.63 18.92
CA ALA A 192 4.61 -25.61 19.89
C ALA A 192 3.44 -24.77 20.45
N ALA A 193 2.27 -24.80 19.82
CA ALA A 193 1.13 -23.98 20.22
C ALA A 193 0.42 -24.54 21.46
N ASN A 194 -0.09 -23.66 22.32
CA ASN A 194 -0.93 -24.06 23.45
C ASN A 194 -2.22 -24.74 22.97
N ASP A 195 -2.71 -25.70 23.75
CA ASP A 195 -3.95 -26.46 23.46
C ASP A 195 -5.17 -25.57 23.20
N GLU A 196 -5.21 -24.36 23.77
CA GLU A 196 -6.31 -23.39 23.61
C GLU A 196 -6.43 -22.84 22.17
N TYR A 197 -5.36 -22.89 21.37
CA TYR A 197 -5.37 -22.43 19.99
C TYR A 197 -5.72 -23.53 18.99
N TRP A 198 -5.77 -24.79 19.42
CA TRP A 198 -6.06 -25.92 18.55
C TRP A 198 -7.52 -25.90 18.09
N PRO A 199 -7.82 -26.33 16.84
CA PRO A 199 -9.19 -26.38 16.35
C PRO A 199 -10.08 -27.30 17.21
N ASP A 200 -11.27 -26.81 17.56
CA ASP A 200 -12.30 -27.57 18.27
C ASP A 200 -12.91 -28.67 17.38
N GLU A 201 -12.88 -28.49 16.07
CA GLU A 201 -13.46 -29.42 15.10
C GLU A 201 -12.59 -30.67 14.92
N ALA A 202 -13.19 -31.84 15.19
CA ALA A 202 -12.49 -33.13 15.15
C ALA A 202 -11.93 -33.49 13.76
N GLN A 203 -12.58 -33.05 12.68
CA GLN A 203 -12.15 -33.33 11.31
C GLN A 203 -10.90 -32.54 10.94
N GLU A 204 -10.87 -31.24 11.25
CA GLU A 204 -9.70 -30.37 11.06
C GLU A 204 -8.51 -30.86 11.89
N ARG A 205 -8.75 -31.21 13.16
CA ARG A 205 -7.71 -31.75 14.04
C ARG A 205 -7.10 -33.04 13.52
N THR A 206 -7.91 -33.94 12.96
CA THR A 206 -7.43 -35.19 12.34
C THR A 206 -6.55 -34.90 11.12
N GLN A 207 -6.94 -33.91 10.30
CA GLN A 207 -6.16 -33.49 9.13
C GLN A 207 -4.83 -32.84 9.51
N LEU A 208 -4.79 -32.03 10.57
CA LEU A 208 -3.55 -31.47 11.10
C LEU A 208 -2.60 -32.56 11.61
N LEU A 209 -3.11 -33.48 12.44
CA LEU A 209 -2.33 -34.59 12.99
C LEU A 209 -1.75 -35.50 11.92
N SER A 210 -2.37 -35.59 10.73
CA SER A 210 -1.80 -36.36 9.61
C SER A 210 -0.46 -35.82 9.09
N GLN A 211 -0.13 -34.56 9.39
CA GLN A 211 1.11 -33.89 8.98
C GLN A 211 2.22 -34.00 10.03
N PHE A 212 1.89 -34.44 11.24
CA PHE A 212 2.81 -34.61 12.35
C PHE A 212 3.72 -35.82 12.10
N ASP A 213 5.01 -35.63 12.33
CA ASP A 213 6.01 -36.66 12.11
C ASP A 213 7.21 -36.50 13.06
N GLY A 214 7.68 -37.61 13.60
CA GLY A 214 8.83 -37.64 14.50
C GLY A 214 8.62 -36.86 15.81
N LYS A 215 9.74 -36.32 16.33
CA LYS A 215 9.81 -35.73 17.67
C LYS A 215 9.21 -34.31 17.77
N TYR A 216 9.11 -33.60 16.65
CA TYR A 216 8.78 -32.17 16.62
C TYR A 216 7.49 -31.88 15.83
N GLY A 217 6.60 -32.87 15.76
CA GLY A 217 5.26 -32.73 15.19
C GLY A 217 5.24 -32.24 13.75
N ASP A 218 4.57 -31.11 13.51
CA ASP A 218 4.32 -30.55 12.18
C ASP A 218 5.49 -29.75 11.59
N ARG A 219 6.55 -29.49 12.37
CA ARG A 219 7.73 -28.73 11.95
C ARG A 219 8.43 -29.37 10.75
N ARG A 220 8.68 -28.58 9.70
CA ARG A 220 9.30 -29.04 8.45
C ARG A 220 9.81 -27.90 7.58
N GLN A 221 10.72 -28.24 6.67
CA GLN A 221 10.96 -27.47 5.45
C GLN A 221 9.98 -27.96 4.38
N GLU A 222 9.30 -27.03 3.74
CA GLU A 222 8.51 -27.32 2.56
C GLU A 222 8.53 -26.11 1.64
N LEU A 223 9.45 -26.12 0.68
CA LEU A 223 9.74 -25.01 -0.23
C LEU A 223 9.51 -25.46 -1.66
N VAL A 224 8.66 -24.76 -2.40
CA VAL A 224 8.45 -24.98 -3.84
C VAL A 224 9.34 -24.03 -4.61
N PHE A 225 10.04 -24.54 -5.62
CA PHE A 225 10.83 -23.76 -6.56
C PHE A 225 10.23 -23.91 -7.96
N ILE A 226 10.13 -22.81 -8.70
CA ILE A 226 9.67 -22.74 -10.09
C ILE A 226 10.69 -21.93 -10.85
N GLY A 227 11.16 -22.41 -12.00
CA GLY A 227 12.21 -21.73 -12.74
C GLY A 227 12.48 -22.28 -14.13
N ILE A 228 13.42 -21.66 -14.84
CA ILE A 228 13.89 -22.07 -16.17
C ILE A 228 15.30 -22.61 -16.03
N ASP A 229 15.59 -23.75 -16.66
CA ASP A 229 16.90 -24.43 -16.59
C ASP A 229 17.35 -24.65 -15.12
N LEU A 230 16.41 -25.07 -14.27
CA LEU A 230 16.68 -25.29 -12.85
C LEU A 230 17.72 -26.39 -12.64
N ASP A 231 18.82 -26.06 -11.97
CA ASP A 231 19.72 -27.05 -11.40
C ASP A 231 19.19 -27.52 -10.03
N GLN A 232 18.15 -28.37 -10.08
CA GLN A 232 17.53 -28.93 -8.87
C GLN A 232 18.58 -29.57 -7.94
N GLY A 233 19.52 -30.33 -8.50
CA GLY A 233 20.54 -31.02 -7.73
C GLY A 233 21.43 -30.05 -6.94
N LEU A 234 21.87 -28.96 -7.57
CA LEU A 234 22.66 -27.92 -6.91
C LEU A 234 21.85 -27.21 -5.81
N ILE A 235 20.60 -26.84 -6.08
CA ILE A 235 19.74 -26.14 -5.12
C ILE A 235 19.49 -27.04 -3.88
N GLU A 236 19.10 -28.29 -4.09
CA GLU A 236 18.88 -29.25 -3.01
C GLU A 236 20.16 -29.50 -2.21
N GLU A 237 21.31 -29.67 -2.87
CA GLU A 237 22.60 -29.86 -2.18
C GLU A 237 22.94 -28.67 -1.28
N ARG A 238 22.76 -27.44 -1.79
CA ARG A 238 23.06 -26.21 -1.05
C ARG A 238 22.09 -26.00 0.11
N LEU A 239 20.80 -26.26 -0.08
CA LEU A 239 19.82 -26.23 1.01
C LEU A 239 20.13 -27.31 2.06
N HIS A 240 20.49 -28.53 1.65
CA HIS A 240 20.89 -29.58 2.58
C HIS A 240 22.11 -29.20 3.43
N LYS A 241 23.10 -28.51 2.85
CA LYS A 241 24.26 -27.99 3.60
C LYS A 241 23.87 -26.94 4.65
N CYS A 242 22.74 -26.27 4.49
CA CYS A 242 22.22 -25.30 5.44
C CYS A 242 21.43 -25.96 6.59
N LEU A 243 21.03 -27.23 6.48
CA LEU A 243 20.35 -27.96 7.57
C LEU A 243 21.30 -28.30 8.71
N LEU A 244 20.76 -28.48 9.93
CA LEU A 244 21.55 -29.01 11.04
C LEU A 244 22.16 -30.39 10.72
N THR A 245 23.43 -30.54 11.04
CA THR A 245 24.14 -31.82 11.01
C THR A 245 23.59 -32.77 12.06
N ASP A 246 23.96 -34.06 11.99
CA ASP A 246 23.49 -35.06 12.98
C ASP A 246 23.89 -34.69 14.41
N LEU A 247 25.10 -34.16 14.61
CA LEU A 247 25.60 -33.76 15.92
C LEU A 247 24.85 -32.54 16.47
N GLU A 248 24.63 -31.53 15.63
CA GLU A 248 23.84 -30.34 16.02
C GLU A 248 22.39 -30.73 16.28
N TYR A 249 21.77 -31.54 15.41
CA TYR A 249 20.39 -31.98 15.63
C TYR A 249 20.25 -32.82 16.92
N ALA A 250 21.26 -33.60 17.27
CA ALA A 250 21.26 -34.36 18.53
C ALA A 250 21.39 -33.48 19.78
N SER A 251 21.93 -32.26 19.69
CA SER A 251 22.09 -31.36 20.85
C SER A 251 20.77 -30.79 21.36
N GLY A 252 19.76 -30.74 20.50
CA GLY A 252 18.40 -30.33 20.83
C GLY A 252 18.18 -28.81 20.99
N PRO A 253 16.90 -28.39 21.13
CA PRO A 253 16.49 -26.99 20.99
C PRO A 253 17.13 -26.03 21.99
N GLU A 254 17.41 -26.48 23.21
CA GLU A 254 18.06 -25.66 24.23
C GLU A 254 19.47 -25.22 23.83
N VAL A 255 20.18 -26.03 23.04
CA VAL A 255 21.49 -25.66 22.49
C VAL A 255 21.33 -24.92 21.17
N TRP A 256 20.28 -25.21 20.39
CA TRP A 256 20.05 -24.56 19.09
C TRP A 256 19.80 -23.06 19.21
N LYS A 257 19.16 -22.61 20.31
CA LYS A 257 18.91 -21.20 20.61
C LYS A 257 20.19 -20.35 20.63
N ASP A 258 21.32 -20.95 20.98
CA ASP A 258 22.63 -20.28 21.08
C ASP A 258 23.43 -20.32 19.77
N LEU A 259 22.90 -20.94 18.70
CA LEU A 259 23.56 -20.93 17.39
C LEU A 259 23.54 -19.52 16.77
N PRO A 260 24.54 -19.15 15.94
CA PRO A 260 24.55 -17.87 15.25
C PRO A 260 23.31 -17.64 14.38
N ASP A 261 22.64 -16.52 14.62
CA ASP A 261 21.41 -16.11 13.93
C ASP A 261 21.52 -14.66 13.42
N PRO A 262 21.81 -14.44 12.13
CA PRO A 262 21.86 -13.11 11.53
C PRO A 262 20.47 -12.60 11.10
N LEU A 263 19.40 -13.40 11.23
CA LEU A 263 18.07 -12.96 10.83
C LEU A 263 17.59 -11.85 11.77
N PRO A 264 16.76 -10.90 11.30
CA PRO A 264 16.20 -9.85 12.14
C PRO A 264 15.52 -10.42 13.39
N ALA A 265 15.67 -9.76 14.54
CA ALA A 265 15.03 -10.20 15.78
C ALA A 265 13.52 -10.41 15.54
N ILE A 266 12.98 -11.52 16.04
CA ILE A 266 11.53 -11.72 16.05
C ILE A 266 10.99 -10.59 16.93
N GLN A 267 10.24 -9.66 16.34
CA GLN A 267 9.47 -8.70 17.11
C GLN A 267 8.30 -9.47 17.73
N ILE A 268 8.62 -10.27 18.75
CA ILE A 268 7.66 -10.81 19.69
C ILE A 268 7.36 -9.62 20.59
N ASP A 269 6.12 -9.16 20.56
CA ASP A 269 5.66 -8.13 21.46
C ASP A 269 5.67 -8.71 22.89
N GLU A 270 6.81 -8.62 23.59
CA GLU A 270 6.98 -9.04 24.99
C GLU A 270 6.20 -8.16 25.99
N SER A 271 5.08 -7.56 25.58
CA SER A 271 4.10 -6.93 26.48
C SER A 271 2.92 -7.85 26.83
N GLU A 272 3.09 -9.17 26.73
CA GLU A 272 2.04 -10.16 27.01
C GLU A 272 2.01 -10.69 28.46
N SER A 273 2.74 -10.12 29.43
CA SER A 273 2.66 -10.59 30.82
C SER A 273 2.13 -9.61 31.87
N GLU A 274 1.77 -8.38 31.54
CA GLU A 274 1.03 -7.51 32.47
C GLU A 274 0.05 -6.62 31.71
N GLU A 275 -1.24 -6.76 32.04
CA GLU A 275 -2.42 -6.09 31.47
C GLU A 275 -3.07 -6.78 30.24
N GLU A 276 -3.68 -7.95 30.46
CA GLU A 276 -5.06 -8.17 29.98
C GLU A 276 -5.97 -7.11 30.63
N GLN A 277 -5.80 -5.84 30.25
CA GLN A 277 -6.86 -4.87 30.36
C GLN A 277 -7.84 -5.23 29.26
N SER A 278 -9.06 -5.60 29.64
CA SER A 278 -10.19 -5.67 28.73
C SER A 278 -10.13 -4.43 27.82
N PHE A 279 -9.88 -4.63 26.52
CA PHE A 279 -9.99 -3.53 25.57
C PHE A 279 -11.43 -3.01 25.68
N GLN A 280 -11.57 -1.69 25.86
CA GLN A 280 -12.90 -1.12 26.06
C GLN A 280 -13.82 -1.41 24.86
N ASP A 281 -13.25 -1.43 23.65
CA ASP A 281 -13.92 -1.75 22.39
C ASP A 281 -12.92 -2.42 21.42
N GLU A 282 -13.36 -3.44 20.67
CA GLU A 282 -12.59 -4.13 19.62
C GLU A 282 -13.27 -3.96 18.25
N PHE A 283 -12.50 -3.53 17.25
CA PHE A 283 -13.01 -3.21 15.90
C PHE A 283 -12.30 -4.04 14.82
N ASP A 284 -12.96 -4.29 13.68
CA ASP A 284 -12.25 -4.84 12.51
C ASP A 284 -11.38 -3.74 11.87
N VAL A 285 -11.88 -2.51 11.79
CA VAL A 285 -11.14 -1.38 11.20
C VAL A 285 -11.23 -0.13 12.08
N ILE A 286 -10.10 0.53 12.33
CA ILE A 286 -10.07 1.91 12.83
C ILE A 286 -9.56 2.84 11.74
N VAL A 287 -10.33 3.89 11.42
CA VAL A 287 -9.93 4.96 10.50
C VAL A 287 -9.49 6.17 11.32
N VAL A 288 -8.25 6.61 11.15
CA VAL A 288 -7.68 7.74 11.90
C VAL A 288 -7.79 9.01 11.06
N GLY A 289 -8.73 9.88 11.41
CA GLY A 289 -9.03 11.16 10.78
C GLY A 289 -10.41 11.15 10.11
N ALA A 290 -11.28 12.10 10.45
CA ALA A 290 -12.61 12.29 9.85
C ALA A 290 -12.62 13.45 8.83
N GLY A 291 -11.57 13.53 8.02
CA GLY A 291 -11.51 14.39 6.84
C GLY A 291 -12.24 13.80 5.63
N ALA A 292 -12.01 14.37 4.44
CA ALA A 292 -12.62 13.87 3.21
C ALA A 292 -12.31 12.38 2.95
N ALA A 293 -11.04 11.99 3.11
CA ALA A 293 -10.61 10.60 2.95
C ALA A 293 -11.26 9.66 3.97
N GLY A 294 -11.24 10.03 5.26
CA GLY A 294 -11.80 9.18 6.31
C GLY A 294 -13.31 8.97 6.19
N VAL A 295 -14.06 10.04 5.89
CA VAL A 295 -15.51 9.94 5.63
C VAL A 295 -15.78 9.08 4.39
N GLY A 296 -15.04 9.28 3.30
CA GLY A 296 -15.19 8.46 2.09
C GLY A 296 -14.87 6.99 2.31
N VAL A 297 -13.79 6.68 3.04
CA VAL A 297 -13.42 5.33 3.45
C VAL A 297 -14.51 4.71 4.33
N GLY A 298 -15.06 5.44 5.29
CA GLY A 298 -16.17 4.95 6.12
C GLY A 298 -17.38 4.52 5.31
N VAL A 299 -17.77 5.31 4.29
CA VAL A 299 -18.85 4.92 3.38
C VAL A 299 -18.47 3.73 2.52
N ALA A 300 -17.22 3.65 2.06
CA ALA A 300 -16.74 2.51 1.28
C ALA A 300 -16.74 1.21 2.10
N LEU A 301 -16.36 1.25 3.37
CA LEU A 301 -16.43 0.11 4.30
C LEU A 301 -17.87 -0.39 4.46
N LEU A 302 -18.84 0.52 4.64
CA LEU A 302 -20.26 0.15 4.68
C LEU A 302 -20.73 -0.51 3.38
N HIS A 303 -20.35 0.04 2.22
CA HIS A 303 -20.71 -0.55 0.93
C HIS A 303 -20.05 -1.91 0.67
N ALA A 304 -18.90 -2.16 1.30
CA ALA A 304 -18.22 -3.46 1.28
C ALA A 304 -18.80 -4.47 2.29
N GLY A 305 -19.75 -4.06 3.14
CA GLY A 305 -20.35 -4.92 4.16
C GLY A 305 -19.55 -5.02 5.46
N ILE A 306 -18.58 -4.12 5.69
CA ILE A 306 -17.80 -4.06 6.93
C ILE A 306 -18.52 -3.11 7.89
N GLU A 307 -19.19 -3.68 8.90
CA GLU A 307 -20.01 -2.90 9.84
C GLU A 307 -19.25 -2.55 11.14
N ASN A 308 -18.28 -3.38 11.53
CA ASN A 308 -17.53 -3.20 12.77
C ASN A 308 -16.27 -2.33 12.56
N PHE A 309 -16.48 -1.04 12.38
CA PHE A 309 -15.38 -0.07 12.28
C PHE A 309 -15.65 1.19 13.09
N LEU A 310 -14.61 1.98 13.33
CA LEU A 310 -14.69 3.26 14.04
C LEU A 310 -13.82 4.31 13.34
N ILE A 311 -14.35 5.50 13.14
CA ILE A 311 -13.60 6.67 12.65
C ILE A 311 -13.26 7.56 13.84
N LEU A 312 -11.99 7.88 14.03
CA LEU A 312 -11.52 8.74 15.11
C LEU A 312 -11.07 10.09 14.56
N ASP A 313 -11.51 11.19 15.16
CA ASP A 313 -10.97 12.52 14.87
C ASP A 313 -10.74 13.31 16.15
N ARG A 314 -9.58 13.95 16.26
CA ARG A 314 -9.21 14.74 17.45
C ARG A 314 -10.01 16.03 17.63
N HIS A 315 -10.73 16.48 16.61
CA HIS A 315 -11.51 17.71 16.66
C HIS A 315 -12.97 17.49 16.28
N GLU A 316 -13.24 17.36 14.98
CA GLU A 316 -14.58 17.28 14.41
C GLU A 316 -14.50 16.78 12.96
N VAL A 317 -15.61 16.25 12.43
CA VAL A 317 -15.70 15.88 11.01
C VAL A 317 -15.44 17.10 10.14
N GLY A 318 -14.45 17.00 9.25
CA GLY A 318 -14.05 18.08 8.35
C GLY A 318 -13.22 19.20 8.99
N ALA A 319 -12.60 18.97 10.16
CA ALA A 319 -11.88 19.99 10.93
C ALA A 319 -10.84 20.81 10.13
N SER A 320 -10.10 20.18 9.21
CA SER A 320 -9.11 20.89 8.37
C SER A 320 -9.79 21.91 7.45
N PHE A 321 -10.92 21.56 6.84
CA PHE A 321 -11.68 22.46 5.99
C PHE A 321 -12.35 23.58 6.80
N ALA A 322 -12.84 23.29 8.01
CA ALA A 322 -13.42 24.30 8.90
C ALA A 322 -12.40 25.40 9.29
N ARG A 323 -11.10 25.06 9.30
CA ARG A 323 -9.97 25.95 9.59
C ARG A 323 -9.39 26.68 8.39
N TRP A 324 -9.83 26.39 7.16
CA TRP A 324 -9.38 27.15 6.00
C TRP A 324 -9.63 28.66 6.18
N PRO A 325 -8.80 29.53 5.58
CA PRO A 325 -9.12 30.95 5.48
C PRO A 325 -10.55 31.13 4.96
N LYS A 326 -11.34 32.03 5.57
CA LYS A 326 -12.77 32.21 5.26
C LYS A 326 -13.05 32.39 3.77
N GLU A 327 -12.13 33.03 3.05
CA GLU A 327 -12.26 33.33 1.64
C GLU A 327 -11.83 32.18 0.72
N MET A 328 -11.03 31.23 1.21
CA MET A 328 -10.52 30.11 0.42
C MET A 328 -11.66 29.25 -0.14
N ARG A 329 -11.50 28.80 -1.37
CA ARG A 329 -12.46 27.97 -2.12
C ARG A 329 -11.75 26.80 -2.79
N PHE A 330 -12.48 25.73 -3.07
CA PHE A 330 -12.00 24.67 -3.94
C PHE A 330 -11.64 25.21 -5.32
N ILE A 331 -10.56 24.69 -5.92
CA ILE A 331 -10.17 25.01 -7.30
C ILE A 331 -10.91 24.13 -8.32
N THR A 332 -11.32 22.94 -7.90
CA THR A 332 -12.11 21.98 -8.66
C THR A 332 -13.59 22.34 -8.59
N PRO A 333 -14.30 22.42 -9.72
CA PRO A 333 -15.72 22.73 -9.74
C PRO A 333 -16.56 21.49 -9.37
N SER A 334 -17.46 21.65 -8.42
CA SER A 334 -18.51 20.68 -8.13
C SER A 334 -19.62 20.79 -9.16
N PHE A 335 -20.01 19.67 -9.75
CA PHE A 335 -21.18 19.57 -10.65
C PHE A 335 -21.89 18.23 -10.43
N PRO A 336 -23.23 18.18 -10.36
CA PRO A 336 -23.96 16.96 -10.02
C PRO A 336 -24.06 16.03 -11.25
N THR A 337 -22.93 15.45 -11.66
CA THR A 337 -22.83 14.50 -12.79
C THR A 337 -23.27 13.08 -12.43
N ASN A 338 -23.73 12.84 -11.20
CA ASN A 338 -24.10 11.51 -10.70
C ASN A 338 -25.12 10.79 -11.60
N SER A 339 -26.04 11.52 -12.23
CA SER A 339 -27.06 10.96 -13.13
C SER A 339 -26.49 10.40 -14.45
N VAL A 340 -25.28 10.79 -14.83
CA VAL A 340 -24.59 10.31 -16.04
C VAL A 340 -23.40 9.39 -15.72
N GLY A 341 -23.36 8.85 -14.49
CA GLY A 341 -22.40 7.83 -14.07
C GLY A 341 -21.02 8.37 -13.69
N MET A 342 -20.86 9.69 -13.54
CA MET A 342 -19.66 10.31 -13.00
C MET A 342 -19.95 10.84 -11.60
N LEU A 343 -19.00 10.73 -10.69
CA LEU A 343 -19.11 11.40 -9.39
C LEU A 343 -18.81 12.89 -9.58
N ASP A 344 -19.55 13.71 -8.84
CA ASP A 344 -19.10 15.08 -8.56
C ASP A 344 -17.66 15.00 -8.04
N ILE A 345 -16.73 15.74 -8.66
CA ILE A 345 -15.29 15.60 -8.40
C ILE A 345 -14.91 15.88 -6.95
N ASN A 346 -15.74 16.66 -6.24
CA ASN A 346 -15.55 16.99 -4.83
C ASN A 346 -16.40 16.10 -3.91
N ALA A 347 -17.15 15.13 -4.42
CA ALA A 347 -17.85 14.15 -3.58
C ALA A 347 -16.88 13.13 -3.00
N VAL A 348 -17.18 12.67 -1.78
CA VAL A 348 -16.39 11.63 -1.09
C VAL A 348 -17.08 10.25 -1.11
N ALA A 349 -18.33 10.20 -1.57
CA ALA A 349 -19.14 8.99 -1.57
C ALA A 349 -20.07 8.93 -2.78
N ILE A 350 -20.31 7.70 -3.27
CA ILE A 350 -21.27 7.45 -4.35
C ILE A 350 -22.66 7.90 -3.90
N GLY A 351 -23.37 8.59 -4.81
CA GLY A 351 -24.70 9.14 -4.52
C GLY A 351 -24.69 10.46 -3.75
N THR A 352 -23.53 11.02 -3.43
CA THR A 352 -23.40 12.36 -2.82
C THR A 352 -22.90 13.39 -3.84
N SER A 353 -23.22 14.67 -3.62
CA SER A 353 -22.69 15.77 -4.42
C SER A 353 -22.72 17.08 -3.60
N PRO A 354 -21.57 17.73 -3.40
CA PRO A 354 -21.51 19.09 -2.88
C PRO A 354 -22.32 20.07 -3.75
N ALA A 355 -22.27 19.95 -5.09
CA ALA A 355 -23.04 20.82 -5.96
C ALA A 355 -24.56 20.71 -5.74
N PHE A 356 -25.06 19.50 -5.50
CA PHE A 356 -26.48 19.29 -5.23
C PHE A 356 -26.89 19.81 -3.83
N SER A 357 -26.13 19.41 -2.81
CA SER A 357 -26.45 19.68 -1.40
C SER A 357 -26.18 21.12 -0.96
N LEU A 358 -25.09 21.72 -1.44
CA LEU A 358 -24.68 23.07 -1.10
C LEU A 358 -25.13 24.12 -2.12
N GLN A 359 -25.52 23.69 -3.34
CA GLN A 359 -25.82 24.58 -4.47
C GLN A 359 -24.67 25.52 -4.82
N GLU A 360 -23.43 25.02 -4.71
CA GLU A 360 -22.21 25.78 -4.90
C GLU A 360 -21.24 25.01 -5.81
N GLU A 361 -20.71 25.70 -6.83
CA GLU A 361 -19.72 25.13 -7.75
C GLU A 361 -18.34 25.07 -7.10
N HIS A 362 -17.93 26.10 -6.37
CA HIS A 362 -16.65 26.13 -5.65
C HIS A 362 -16.91 26.33 -4.15
N PRO A 363 -17.22 25.26 -3.40
CA PRO A 363 -17.48 25.36 -1.97
C PRO A 363 -16.30 25.98 -1.21
N ASN A 364 -16.62 26.70 -0.14
CA ASN A 364 -15.62 27.09 0.85
C ASN A 364 -15.38 26.00 1.89
N GLY A 365 -14.31 26.14 2.66
CA GLY A 365 -13.94 25.12 3.65
C GLY A 365 -15.04 24.83 4.68
N ARG A 366 -15.80 25.83 5.14
CA ARG A 366 -16.91 25.62 6.09
C ARG A 366 -18.11 24.93 5.44
N GLN A 367 -18.44 25.32 4.21
CA GLN A 367 -19.48 24.66 3.42
C GLN A 367 -19.12 23.18 3.19
N TYR A 368 -17.85 22.90 2.86
CA TYR A 368 -17.38 21.54 2.64
C TYR A 368 -17.31 20.71 3.93
N ALA A 369 -16.90 21.31 5.05
CA ALA A 369 -16.98 20.65 6.37
C ALA A 369 -18.42 20.27 6.72
N ALA A 370 -19.38 21.17 6.50
CA ALA A 370 -20.80 20.87 6.69
C ALA A 370 -21.30 19.76 5.75
N PHE A 371 -20.82 19.73 4.50
CA PHE A 371 -21.10 18.63 3.59
C PHE A 371 -20.59 17.28 4.13
N LEU A 372 -19.34 17.22 4.61
CA LEU A 372 -18.78 15.99 5.21
C LEU A 372 -19.55 15.54 6.45
N GLN A 373 -19.99 16.48 7.30
CA GLN A 373 -20.84 16.20 8.45
C GLN A 373 -22.18 15.59 8.03
N ASN A 374 -22.85 16.18 7.02
CA ASN A 374 -24.11 15.67 6.49
C ASN A 374 -23.95 14.27 5.86
N VAL A 375 -22.82 14.01 5.18
CA VAL A 375 -22.52 12.68 4.62
C VAL A 375 -22.32 11.67 5.76
N ALA A 376 -21.54 12.00 6.78
CA ALA A 376 -21.33 11.13 7.92
C ALA A 376 -22.63 10.82 8.66
N GLU A 377 -23.51 11.82 8.84
CA GLU A 377 -24.84 11.64 9.46
C GLU A 377 -25.77 10.80 8.59
N PHE A 378 -25.85 11.07 7.28
CA PHE A 378 -26.72 10.36 6.34
C PHE A 378 -26.39 8.86 6.27
N PHE A 379 -25.11 8.51 6.23
CA PHE A 379 -24.65 7.12 6.24
C PHE A 379 -24.50 6.55 7.66
N GLN A 380 -24.82 7.32 8.70
CA GLN A 380 -24.72 6.93 10.10
C GLN A 380 -23.33 6.38 10.47
N LEU A 381 -22.28 7.02 9.97
CA LEU A 381 -20.90 6.57 10.19
C LEU A 381 -20.55 6.59 11.68
N PRO A 382 -19.88 5.55 12.21
CA PRO A 382 -19.45 5.50 13.60
C PRO A 382 -18.23 6.42 13.79
N VAL A 383 -18.47 7.71 14.02
CA VAL A 383 -17.42 8.70 14.24
C VAL A 383 -17.32 9.08 15.72
N ARG A 384 -16.11 8.99 16.29
CA ARG A 384 -15.77 9.51 17.61
C ARG A 384 -14.89 10.76 17.45
N VAL A 385 -15.44 11.90 17.84
CA VAL A 385 -14.75 13.21 17.79
C VAL A 385 -14.14 13.55 19.15
N GLY A 386 -13.08 14.36 19.17
CA GLY A 386 -12.33 14.66 20.39
C GLY A 386 -11.34 13.56 20.79
N THR A 387 -11.17 12.54 19.95
CA THR A 387 -10.28 11.40 20.20
C THR A 387 -8.98 11.57 19.42
N GLU A 388 -7.91 11.96 20.12
CA GLU A 388 -6.56 12.08 19.58
C GLU A 388 -5.84 10.74 19.66
N VAL A 389 -5.40 10.22 18.52
CA VAL A 389 -4.57 9.02 18.41
C VAL A 389 -3.12 9.43 18.66
N ASN A 390 -2.55 8.97 19.76
CA ASN A 390 -1.19 9.31 20.19
C ASN A 390 -0.16 8.34 19.64
N GLU A 391 -0.53 7.05 19.54
CA GLU A 391 0.39 5.98 19.18
C GLU A 391 -0.39 4.80 18.58
N ILE A 392 0.18 4.17 17.56
CA ILE A 392 -0.34 2.93 16.96
C ILE A 392 0.77 1.90 17.06
N VAL A 393 0.48 0.76 17.69
CA VAL A 393 1.44 -0.32 17.91
C VAL A 393 0.90 -1.58 17.23
N ALA A 394 1.65 -2.14 16.28
CA ALA A 394 1.30 -3.42 15.66
C ALA A 394 1.34 -4.53 16.73
N ARG A 395 0.33 -5.41 16.74
CA ARG A 395 0.20 -6.56 17.64
C ARG A 395 0.02 -7.84 16.80
N HIS A 396 0.17 -9.02 17.41
CA HIS A 396 0.03 -10.32 16.74
C HIS A 396 -1.29 -10.48 15.95
N ARG A 397 -2.39 -9.85 16.40
CA ARG A 397 -3.70 -9.85 15.71
C ARG A 397 -4.24 -8.45 15.44
N GLY A 398 -3.42 -7.57 14.88
CA GLY A 398 -3.86 -6.25 14.42
C GLY A 398 -3.04 -5.13 15.02
N TYR A 399 -3.70 -4.14 15.60
CA TYR A 399 -3.11 -2.90 16.06
C TYR A 399 -3.75 -2.45 17.36
N LEU A 400 -2.90 -2.06 18.31
CA LEU A 400 -3.26 -1.31 19.50
C LEU A 400 -3.21 0.19 19.17
N VAL A 401 -4.36 0.85 19.21
CA VAL A 401 -4.49 2.29 18.98
C VAL A 401 -4.64 2.99 20.33
N LYS A 402 -3.59 3.68 20.77
CA LYS A 402 -3.61 4.46 22.02
C LYS A 402 -4.12 5.86 21.75
N THR A 403 -5.16 6.25 22.48
CA THR A 403 -5.79 7.56 22.36
C THR A 403 -5.70 8.35 23.67
N ASN A 404 -6.12 9.61 23.66
CA ASN A 404 -6.32 10.40 24.88
C ASN A 404 -7.46 9.89 25.77
N GLU A 405 -8.35 9.02 25.26
CA GLU A 405 -9.51 8.49 25.97
C GLU A 405 -9.33 7.03 26.42
N GLY A 406 -8.29 6.35 25.95
CA GLY A 406 -8.03 4.96 26.31
C GLY A 406 -7.25 4.19 25.26
N LYS A 407 -7.31 2.87 25.33
CA LYS A 407 -6.69 1.96 24.38
C LYS A 407 -7.79 1.25 23.58
N LEU A 408 -7.68 1.24 22.26
CA LEU A 408 -8.59 0.53 21.35
C LEU A 408 -7.82 -0.55 20.58
N HIS A 409 -8.50 -1.63 20.21
CA HIS A 409 -7.93 -2.68 19.37
C HIS A 409 -8.58 -2.68 17.99
N ALA A 410 -7.80 -2.85 16.94
CA ALA A 410 -8.32 -3.05 15.59
C ALA A 410 -7.50 -4.01 14.75
N ARG A 411 -8.14 -4.85 13.93
CA ARG A 411 -7.42 -5.74 12.98
C ARG A 411 -6.70 -4.95 11.89
N PHE A 412 -7.33 -3.88 11.40
CA PHE A 412 -6.77 -2.97 10.41
C PHE A 412 -6.84 -1.52 10.89
N VAL A 413 -5.83 -0.73 10.53
CA VAL A 413 -5.83 0.71 10.75
C VAL A 413 -5.64 1.43 9.43
N ILE A 414 -6.51 2.38 9.14
CA ILE A 414 -6.43 3.23 7.94
C ILE A 414 -6.04 4.64 8.39
N TRP A 415 -4.87 5.10 7.96
CA TRP A 415 -4.41 6.45 8.27
C TRP A 415 -4.99 7.47 7.27
N ALA A 416 -5.90 8.31 7.75
CA ALA A 416 -6.55 9.40 7.01
C ALA A 416 -6.33 10.77 7.68
N GLY A 417 -5.22 10.91 8.43
CA GLY A 417 -4.94 12.07 9.29
C GLY A 417 -4.58 13.36 8.53
N GLY A 418 -4.16 13.26 7.27
CA GLY A 418 -3.74 14.40 6.44
C GLY A 418 -2.54 15.18 6.98
N GLU A 419 -2.15 16.24 6.27
CA GLU A 419 -0.92 17.01 6.57
C GLU A 419 -1.17 18.46 7.00
N PHE A 420 -2.41 18.97 6.87
CA PHE A 420 -2.75 20.38 7.11
C PHE A 420 -2.29 20.92 8.48
N GLN A 421 -2.20 20.03 9.47
CA GLN A 421 -1.78 20.34 10.83
C GLN A 421 -0.28 20.39 11.08
N TYR A 422 0.53 20.03 10.09
CA TYR A 422 1.99 20.00 10.16
C TYR A 422 2.58 20.97 9.13
N PRO A 423 2.30 22.29 9.22
CA PRO A 423 2.91 23.25 8.31
C PRO A 423 4.44 23.21 8.43
N GLN A 424 5.13 23.41 7.31
CA GLN A 424 6.58 23.62 7.34
C GLN A 424 6.86 25.00 7.91
N ASP A 425 7.20 25.06 9.20
CA ASP A 425 7.36 26.33 9.91
C ASP A 425 8.68 27.06 9.56
N ARG A 426 9.68 26.33 9.02
CA ARG A 426 11.03 26.87 8.76
C ARG A 426 11.67 26.41 7.44
N PRO A 427 11.04 26.65 6.27
CA PRO A 427 11.57 26.19 4.98
C PRO A 427 12.79 26.97 4.49
N PHE A 428 13.04 28.19 4.98
CA PHE A 428 14.18 29.03 4.60
C PHE A 428 14.53 30.06 5.70
N PRO A 429 15.77 30.59 5.73
CA PRO A 429 16.14 31.66 6.68
C PRO A 429 15.25 32.91 6.56
N GLY A 430 14.72 33.41 7.67
CA GLY A 430 13.80 34.55 7.71
C GLY A 430 12.32 34.17 7.61
N SER A 431 11.98 32.89 7.43
CA SER A 431 10.59 32.43 7.41
C SER A 431 9.88 32.60 8.77
N GLU A 432 10.61 32.79 9.87
CA GLU A 432 10.07 33.14 11.19
C GLU A 432 9.32 34.49 11.22
N HIS A 433 9.56 35.34 10.21
CA HIS A 433 8.83 36.59 10.01
C HIS A 433 7.58 36.42 9.14
N CYS A 434 7.37 35.23 8.57
CA CYS A 434 6.24 34.93 7.71
C CYS A 434 5.08 34.31 8.49
N ILE A 435 3.87 34.41 7.94
CA ILE A 435 2.69 33.71 8.44
C ILE A 435 2.35 32.62 7.44
N HIS A 436 2.33 31.36 7.88
CA HIS A 436 1.96 30.25 7.01
C HIS A 436 0.47 30.33 6.63
N ASN A 437 0.15 29.97 5.38
CA ASN A 437 -1.23 30.01 4.84
C ASN A 437 -2.24 29.31 5.77
N ALA A 438 -1.90 28.11 6.26
CA ALA A 438 -2.75 27.32 7.14
C ALA A 438 -3.12 28.01 8.47
N SER A 439 -2.38 29.03 8.90
CA SER A 439 -2.63 29.78 10.14
C SER A 439 -3.50 31.03 9.91
N VAL A 440 -3.76 31.42 8.66
CA VAL A 440 -4.55 32.61 8.34
C VAL A 440 -6.04 32.31 8.45
N LYS A 441 -6.74 33.05 9.32
CA LYS A 441 -8.21 32.92 9.45
C LYS A 441 -8.98 33.65 8.37
N SER A 442 -8.49 34.80 7.92
CA SER A 442 -9.10 35.62 6.87
C SER A 442 -8.05 36.57 6.28
N TRP A 443 -7.98 36.60 4.96
CA TRP A 443 -7.08 37.51 4.22
C TRP A 443 -7.51 38.98 4.36
N LYS A 444 -8.81 39.20 4.53
CA LYS A 444 -9.37 40.54 4.71
C LYS A 444 -8.94 41.16 6.03
N GLU A 445 -8.87 40.35 7.09
CA GLU A 445 -8.61 40.78 8.47
C GLU A 445 -7.13 41.05 8.79
N LEU A 446 -6.20 40.71 7.88
CA LEU A 446 -4.77 40.96 8.09
C LEU A 446 -4.47 42.48 8.10
N PRO A 447 -3.78 43.00 9.13
CA PRO A 447 -3.55 44.43 9.34
C PRO A 447 -2.33 44.94 8.54
N VAL A 448 -2.37 44.75 7.23
CA VAL A 448 -1.27 45.07 6.30
C VAL A 448 -1.81 45.74 5.03
N ASP A 449 -1.11 46.77 4.55
CA ASP A 449 -1.46 47.46 3.31
C ASP A 449 -0.73 46.86 2.10
N ASP A 450 0.54 46.48 2.29
CA ASP A 450 1.43 45.89 1.29
C ASP A 450 1.94 44.52 1.80
N CYS A 451 1.90 43.49 0.96
CA CYS A 451 2.18 42.11 1.34
C CYS A 451 3.15 41.44 0.36
N LEU A 452 4.00 40.56 0.90
CA LEU A 452 4.78 39.59 0.13
C LEU A 452 4.16 38.20 0.33
N VAL A 453 3.95 37.48 -0.78
CA VAL A 453 3.55 36.08 -0.77
C VAL A 453 4.69 35.27 -1.37
N ILE A 454 5.16 34.25 -0.65
CA ILE A 454 6.28 33.40 -1.04
C ILE A 454 5.71 32.04 -1.46
N GLY A 455 5.95 31.66 -2.71
CA GLY A 455 5.41 30.46 -3.35
C GLY A 455 4.28 30.80 -4.34
N GLY A 456 4.47 30.44 -5.60
CA GLY A 456 3.60 30.81 -6.71
C GLY A 456 2.51 29.81 -7.10
N TYR A 457 2.37 28.73 -6.34
CA TYR A 457 1.38 27.68 -6.57
C TYR A 457 -0.02 28.11 -6.10
N GLU A 458 -1.01 27.22 -6.21
CA GLU A 458 -2.43 27.49 -5.96
C GLU A 458 -2.70 28.27 -4.67
N SER A 459 -2.15 27.81 -3.54
CA SER A 459 -2.34 28.48 -2.25
C SER A 459 -1.81 29.92 -2.22
N GLY A 460 -0.64 30.15 -2.83
CA GLY A 460 -0.02 31.48 -2.85
C GLY A 460 -0.79 32.45 -3.75
N ILE A 461 -1.25 31.99 -4.91
CA ILE A 461 -2.03 32.83 -5.82
C ILE A 461 -3.44 33.07 -5.27
N ASP A 462 -4.08 32.09 -4.63
CA ASP A 462 -5.36 32.28 -3.95
C ASP A 462 -5.26 33.36 -2.85
N ALA A 463 -4.21 33.28 -2.02
CA ALA A 463 -3.90 34.30 -1.02
C ALA A 463 -3.74 35.69 -1.66
N ALA A 464 -2.94 35.79 -2.73
CA ALA A 464 -2.71 37.05 -3.44
C ALA A 464 -3.99 37.64 -4.01
N VAL A 465 -4.84 36.81 -4.61
CA VAL A 465 -6.15 37.22 -5.13
C VAL A 465 -7.02 37.79 -4.01
N HIS A 466 -7.12 37.11 -2.86
CA HIS A 466 -7.99 37.57 -1.77
C HIS A 466 -7.46 38.82 -1.04
N LEU A 467 -6.14 38.93 -0.87
CA LEU A 467 -5.48 40.13 -0.38
C LEU A 467 -5.74 41.32 -1.32
N ALA A 468 -5.56 41.13 -2.63
CA ALA A 468 -5.81 42.15 -3.64
C ALA A 468 -7.29 42.60 -3.68
N LYS A 469 -8.23 41.66 -3.64
CA LYS A 469 -9.69 41.95 -3.53
C LYS A 469 -10.05 42.70 -2.25
N SER A 470 -9.25 42.54 -1.20
CA SER A 470 -9.40 43.29 0.05
C SER A 470 -8.76 44.70 0.00
N GLY A 471 -8.25 45.11 -1.16
CA GLY A 471 -7.65 46.43 -1.37
C GLY A 471 -6.17 46.55 -1.02
N LYS A 472 -5.49 45.42 -0.76
CA LYS A 472 -4.05 45.38 -0.45
C LYS A 472 -3.20 45.31 -1.71
N LYS A 473 -1.95 45.73 -1.67
CA LYS A 473 -0.98 45.46 -2.74
C LYS A 473 -0.20 44.19 -2.42
N VAL A 474 0.02 43.35 -3.42
CA VAL A 474 0.65 42.05 -3.22
C VAL A 474 1.75 41.85 -4.23
N THR A 475 2.91 41.41 -3.76
CA THR A 475 3.96 40.86 -4.63
C THR A 475 4.10 39.38 -4.34
N VAL A 476 3.97 38.55 -5.38
CA VAL A 476 4.16 37.10 -5.31
C VAL A 476 5.56 36.78 -5.82
N LEU A 477 6.32 36.05 -5.01
CA LEU A 477 7.66 35.59 -5.31
C LEU A 477 7.66 34.08 -5.55
N ASP A 478 8.24 33.63 -6.65
CA ASP A 478 8.48 32.21 -6.93
C ASP A 478 9.93 31.99 -7.37
N ARG A 479 10.56 30.95 -6.80
CA ARG A 479 11.96 30.59 -7.12
C ARG A 479 12.15 30.09 -8.55
N SER A 480 11.13 29.51 -9.17
CA SER A 480 11.21 28.98 -10.53
C SER A 480 11.11 30.11 -11.55
N GLU A 481 12.02 30.18 -12.52
CA GLU A 481 11.87 31.09 -13.67
C GLU A 481 10.61 30.76 -14.49
N ASN A 482 10.31 29.45 -14.60
CA ASN A 482 9.07 28.92 -15.14
C ASN A 482 8.04 28.71 -14.01
N ALA A 483 7.62 29.81 -13.40
CA ALA A 483 6.67 29.83 -12.29
C ALA A 483 5.28 29.26 -12.71
N PRO A 484 4.44 28.80 -11.76
CA PRO A 484 3.18 28.13 -12.07
C PRO A 484 2.20 28.92 -12.97
N TRP A 485 2.22 30.25 -12.91
CA TRP A 485 1.38 31.13 -13.76
C TRP A 485 1.90 31.29 -15.20
N LYS A 486 3.08 30.77 -15.54
CA LYS A 486 3.66 30.80 -16.90
C LYS A 486 3.63 29.43 -17.60
N ARG A 487 3.37 28.35 -16.85
CA ARG A 487 3.38 26.98 -17.37
C ARG A 487 2.16 26.76 -18.25
N ASP A 488 2.39 26.09 -19.38
CA ASP A 488 1.35 25.64 -20.32
C ASP A 488 1.25 24.11 -20.20
N ASP A 489 0.74 23.65 -19.06
CA ASP A 489 0.55 22.24 -18.71
C ASP A 489 -0.87 22.06 -18.16
N SER A 490 -1.49 20.93 -18.47
CA SER A 490 -2.81 20.54 -17.99
C SER A 490 -2.81 20.00 -16.55
N ASP A 491 -1.65 19.68 -15.97
CA ASP A 491 -1.54 19.17 -14.61
C ASP A 491 -1.66 20.31 -13.55
N PRO A 492 -2.75 20.36 -12.75
CA PRO A 492 -2.94 21.40 -11.74
C PRO A 492 -1.98 21.28 -10.55
N SER A 493 -1.22 20.19 -10.42
CA SER A 493 -0.15 20.09 -9.41
C SER A 493 1.10 20.87 -9.82
N THR A 494 1.26 21.18 -11.11
CA THR A 494 2.40 21.95 -11.63
C THR A 494 1.99 23.31 -12.17
N SER A 495 0.77 23.46 -12.70
CA SER A 495 0.23 24.70 -13.26
C SER A 495 -0.95 25.23 -12.43
N LEU A 496 -1.34 26.48 -12.66
CA LEU A 496 -2.53 27.03 -12.01
C LEU A 496 -3.80 26.56 -12.72
N SER A 497 -4.78 26.12 -11.94
CA SER A 497 -6.13 25.81 -12.40
C SER A 497 -6.79 27.00 -13.10
N THR A 498 -7.69 26.67 -14.03
CA THR A 498 -8.49 27.67 -14.75
C THR A 498 -9.23 28.62 -13.81
N TYR A 499 -9.75 28.10 -12.70
CA TYR A 499 -10.45 28.91 -11.68
C TYR A 499 -9.54 30.00 -11.10
N THR A 500 -8.33 29.61 -10.67
CA THR A 500 -7.35 30.54 -10.09
C THR A 500 -6.83 31.53 -11.14
N VAL A 501 -6.52 31.07 -12.36
CA VAL A 501 -6.05 31.93 -13.46
C VAL A 501 -7.09 33.00 -13.82
N GLN A 502 -8.37 32.62 -13.93
CA GLN A 502 -9.43 33.56 -14.24
C GLN A 502 -9.57 34.64 -13.15
N ARG A 503 -9.51 34.25 -11.87
CA ARG A 503 -9.57 35.18 -10.74
C ARG A 503 -8.37 36.11 -10.70
N LEU A 504 -7.17 35.62 -10.99
CA LEU A 504 -5.94 36.41 -11.06
C LEU A 504 -5.99 37.47 -12.17
N ARG A 505 -6.63 37.17 -13.30
CA ARG A 505 -6.78 38.08 -14.45
C ARG A 505 -7.87 39.14 -14.26
N GLN A 506 -8.69 39.05 -13.21
CA GLN A 506 -9.70 40.07 -12.93
C GLN A 506 -9.01 41.43 -12.70
N LYS A 507 -9.50 42.49 -13.35
CA LYS A 507 -8.80 43.77 -13.41
C LYS A 507 -8.47 44.35 -12.03
N ASP A 508 -9.41 44.27 -11.09
CA ASP A 508 -9.26 44.71 -9.71
C ASP A 508 -8.18 43.95 -8.93
N VAL A 509 -7.88 42.71 -9.36
CA VAL A 509 -6.79 41.88 -8.82
C VAL A 509 -5.47 42.18 -9.55
N ALA A 510 -5.48 42.14 -10.88
CA ALA A 510 -4.29 42.33 -11.71
C ALA A 510 -3.62 43.69 -11.49
N ASP A 511 -4.40 44.74 -11.23
CA ASP A 511 -3.88 46.09 -10.93
C ASP A 511 -3.13 46.16 -9.57
N ARG A 512 -3.26 45.13 -8.73
CA ARG A 512 -2.73 45.10 -7.35
C ARG A 512 -1.75 43.95 -7.07
N VAL A 513 -1.67 42.97 -7.96
CA VAL A 513 -0.79 41.80 -7.83
C VAL A 513 0.38 41.93 -8.80
N GLN A 514 1.59 41.98 -8.25
CA GLN A 514 2.83 41.85 -9.00
C GLN A 514 3.36 40.42 -8.90
N LEU A 515 3.66 39.79 -10.04
CA LEU A 515 4.21 38.43 -10.09
C LEU A 515 5.70 38.48 -10.45
N VAL A 516 6.54 37.87 -9.61
CA VAL A 516 7.99 37.83 -9.80
C VAL A 516 8.47 36.38 -9.69
N SER A 517 9.19 35.93 -10.70
CA SER A 517 9.68 34.56 -10.86
C SER A 517 11.20 34.53 -10.94
N GLY A 518 11.84 33.41 -10.61
CA GLY A 518 13.30 33.28 -10.66
C GLY A 518 14.00 34.04 -9.53
N VAL A 519 13.33 34.17 -8.38
CA VAL A 519 13.83 34.91 -7.23
C VAL A 519 13.86 34.02 -6.00
N ASP A 520 15.02 33.94 -5.38
CA ASP A 520 15.18 33.31 -4.08
C ASP A 520 15.04 34.35 -2.97
N VAL A 521 14.50 33.93 -1.83
CA VAL A 521 14.37 34.75 -0.62
C VAL A 521 15.53 34.39 0.30
N TYR A 522 16.40 35.36 0.52
CA TYR A 522 17.49 35.28 1.50
C TYR A 522 17.28 36.37 2.56
N GLU A 523 17.87 36.15 3.74
CA GLU A 523 17.84 37.06 4.88
C GLU A 523 18.24 38.52 4.54
#